data_AF-C5M691-F1
#
_entry.id   AF-C5M691-F1
#
_cell.length_a   1.000
_cell.length_b   1.000
_cell.length_c   1.000
_cell.angle_alpha   90.00
_cell.angle_beta   90.00
_cell.angle_gamma   90.00
#
_symmetry.space_group_name_H-M   'P 1'
#
loop_
_entity.id
_entity.type
_entity.pdbx_description
1 polymer ?
#
loop_
_entity_poly.entity_id
_entity_poly.type
_entity_poly.pdbx_seq_one_letter_code
_entity_poly.pdbx_strand_id
1 'polypeptide(L)'
;MINSEQIAQVFEYLNKRDECPTDNEYDGRMGARISSIFVIMVTSAIGTLLPLLSSRYSFIRLPPIVFFICKFFGSGVIVATAFIHLLEPASDALSDDCLTGPITEYPWAFGICLMTLFLLFFFELVAYQMIDRKISKESNLENGNGAHTHSHFGDESMYTKKVKDEKLKKLEDDEDDEADEIRSQDSHAENKLNPYPSHFAHAAEHQDPSVMGTPVNDQSKEQYYGQLLNVFVLEFGVMFHSVFIGLSLAVSGEEFKSLYIVLVFHQMFEGLGLGTRIATTDWSRHRFTPWILAIAYTLCTPIAIAIGLGVRESYPPGSRRSLITNGVFDSISAGILVYTGIVELMAHEFLYSGEFKGPNGFKRMLWAYFVMCWGAGLMALLGKWA
;
A
#
# COMPACT_ATOMS: atom_id res chain seq x y z
N MET A 1 52.83 -10.17 -16.04
CA MET A 1 53.23 -8.75 -16.07
C MET A 1 51.96 -7.93 -16.05
N ILE A 2 51.74 -7.13 -15.01
CA ILE A 2 50.61 -6.20 -14.95
C ILE A 2 50.91 -5.11 -15.98
N ASN A 3 50.01 -4.89 -16.95
CA ASN A 3 50.25 -3.91 -18.02
C ASN A 3 50.14 -2.47 -17.45
N SER A 4 50.84 -1.52 -18.04
CA SER A 4 50.88 -0.11 -17.58
C SER A 4 49.48 0.53 -17.49
N GLU A 5 48.56 0.17 -18.37
CA GLU A 5 47.14 0.57 -18.31
C GLU A 5 46.41 0.03 -17.06
N GLN A 6 46.68 -1.21 -16.66
CA GLN A 6 46.06 -1.78 -15.45
C GLN A 6 46.58 -1.09 -14.18
N ILE A 7 47.86 -0.71 -14.17
CA ILE A 7 48.43 0.06 -13.06
C ILE A 7 47.81 1.46 -13.03
N ALA A 8 47.65 2.11 -14.19
CA ALA A 8 47.00 3.42 -14.28
C ALA A 8 45.53 3.39 -13.82
N GLN A 9 44.76 2.37 -14.23
CA GLN A 9 43.39 2.17 -13.77
C GLN A 9 43.30 1.91 -12.27
N VAL A 10 44.22 1.11 -11.71
CA VAL A 10 44.26 0.86 -10.26
C VAL A 10 44.63 2.14 -9.51
N PHE A 11 45.59 2.92 -10.00
CA PHE A 11 45.95 4.21 -9.40
C PHE A 11 44.81 5.21 -9.48
N GLU A 12 44.13 5.33 -10.63
CA GLU A 12 42.95 6.19 -10.78
C GLU A 12 41.82 5.77 -9.84
N TYR A 13 41.57 4.46 -9.73
CA TYR A 13 40.57 3.91 -8.81
C TYR A 13 40.92 4.09 -7.33
N LEU A 14 42.21 4.06 -6.98
CA LEU A 14 42.68 4.35 -5.62
C LEU A 14 42.64 5.86 -5.31
N ASN A 15 43.04 6.71 -6.25
CA ASN A 15 43.01 8.17 -6.06
C ASN A 15 41.57 8.68 -5.88
N LYS A 16 40.62 8.16 -6.65
CA LYS A 16 39.19 8.47 -6.51
C LYS A 16 38.57 7.90 -5.23
N ARG A 17 39.10 6.81 -4.67
CA ARG A 17 38.69 6.36 -3.31
C ARG A 17 39.05 7.37 -2.23
N ASP A 18 40.11 8.14 -2.44
CA ASP A 18 40.56 9.19 -1.54
C ASP A 18 39.85 10.54 -1.80
N GLU A 19 38.99 10.65 -2.83
CA GLU A 19 38.19 11.86 -3.11
C GLU A 19 36.91 11.96 -2.26
N CYS A 20 36.42 10.85 -1.71
CA CYS A 20 35.21 10.88 -0.88
C CYS A 20 35.47 11.59 0.46
N PRO A 21 34.60 12.54 0.86
CA PRO A 21 34.65 13.12 2.18
C PRO A 21 34.59 12.04 3.27
N THR A 22 35.58 12.07 4.16
CA THR A 22 35.60 11.24 5.37
C THR A 22 35.11 12.01 6.60
N ASP A 23 34.82 13.30 6.44
CA ASP A 23 34.31 14.18 7.49
C ASP A 23 32.80 14.39 7.31
N ASN A 24 32.13 14.88 8.35
CA ASN A 24 30.71 15.23 8.34
C ASN A 24 30.53 16.72 8.63
N GLU A 25 29.39 17.30 8.23
CA GLU A 25 29.13 18.73 8.38
C GLU A 25 28.59 19.11 9.76
N TYR A 26 28.78 18.28 10.79
CA TYR A 26 28.17 18.48 12.11
C TYR A 26 28.52 19.83 12.73
N ASP A 27 27.51 20.69 12.85
CA ASP A 27 27.63 22.10 13.28
C ASP A 27 27.69 22.32 14.81
N GLY A 28 27.82 21.26 15.62
CA GLY A 28 27.93 21.36 17.08
C GLY A 28 26.61 21.59 17.83
N ARG A 29 25.45 21.68 17.17
CA ARG A 29 24.15 21.99 17.81
C ARG A 29 23.49 20.81 18.52
N MET A 30 24.19 20.21 19.48
CA MET A 30 23.74 19.01 20.19
C MET A 30 22.35 19.16 20.83
N GLY A 31 22.08 20.29 21.51
CA GLY A 31 20.79 20.51 22.18
C GLY A 31 19.60 20.53 21.21
N ALA A 32 19.77 21.08 20.01
CA ALA A 32 18.72 21.12 19.01
C ALA A 32 18.46 19.72 18.41
N ARG A 33 19.51 18.90 18.23
CA ARG A 33 19.37 17.51 17.76
C ARG A 33 18.76 16.60 18.81
N ILE A 34 19.06 16.80 20.09
CA ILE A 34 18.36 16.10 21.17
C ILE A 34 16.88 16.52 21.17
N SER A 35 16.58 17.80 20.93
CA SER A 35 15.19 18.26 20.84
C SER A 35 14.42 17.61 19.69
N SER A 36 15.08 17.36 18.54
CA SER A 36 14.42 16.77 17.37
C SER A 36 13.95 15.34 17.63
N ILE A 37 14.67 14.57 18.44
CA ILE A 37 14.25 13.22 18.89
C ILE A 37 12.84 13.29 19.51
N PHE A 38 12.61 14.22 20.44
CA PHE A 38 11.33 14.32 21.15
C PHE A 38 10.24 14.93 20.29
N VAL A 39 10.56 15.99 19.53
CA VAL A 39 9.55 16.66 18.69
C VAL A 39 9.07 15.73 17.59
N ILE A 40 9.99 15.07 16.88
CA ILE A 40 9.63 14.09 15.83
C ILE A 40 8.86 12.94 16.46
N MET A 41 9.27 12.40 17.61
CA MET A 41 8.51 11.34 18.29
C MET A 41 7.07 11.76 18.56
N VAL A 42 6.84 12.94 19.12
CA VAL A 42 5.48 13.43 19.42
C VAL A 42 4.67 13.65 18.14
N THR A 43 5.24 14.27 17.11
CA THR A 43 4.48 14.53 15.88
C THR A 43 4.19 13.24 15.09
N SER A 44 5.12 12.28 15.07
CA SER A 44 4.93 10.94 14.49
C SER A 44 3.83 10.17 15.22
N ALA A 45 3.83 10.24 16.55
CA ALA A 45 2.81 9.62 17.39
C ALA A 45 1.43 10.22 17.10
N ILE A 46 1.33 11.54 16.96
CA ILE A 46 0.08 12.20 16.59
C ILE A 46 -0.37 11.74 15.20
N GLY A 47 0.53 11.73 14.21
CA GLY A 47 0.21 11.31 12.84
C GLY A 47 -0.34 9.88 12.76
N THR A 48 0.32 8.93 13.42
CA THR A 48 -0.06 7.50 13.36
C THR A 48 -1.16 7.10 14.32
N LEU A 49 -1.10 7.53 15.58
CA LEU A 49 -2.02 7.05 16.61
C LEU A 49 -3.37 7.74 16.52
N LEU A 50 -3.48 8.97 16.01
CA LEU A 50 -4.77 9.67 15.96
C LEU A 50 -5.78 8.96 15.05
N PRO A 51 -5.45 8.59 13.79
CA PRO A 51 -6.36 7.80 12.94
C PRO A 51 -6.70 6.42 13.56
N LEU A 52 -5.72 5.77 14.20
CA LEU A 52 -5.88 4.46 14.84
C LEU A 52 -6.80 4.52 16.07
N LEU A 53 -6.59 5.50 16.95
CA LEU A 53 -7.43 5.74 18.13
C LEU A 53 -8.86 6.06 17.70
N SER A 54 -9.00 6.89 16.67
CA SER A 54 -10.31 7.30 16.14
C SER A 54 -11.13 6.14 15.58
N SER A 55 -10.50 5.10 15.03
CA SER A 55 -11.26 3.95 14.51
C SER A 55 -11.72 2.99 15.62
N ARG A 56 -11.06 3.01 16.78
CA ARG A 56 -11.28 2.06 17.88
C ARG A 56 -12.14 2.60 19.01
N TYR A 57 -11.92 3.85 19.41
CA TYR A 57 -12.56 4.44 20.59
C TYR A 57 -13.64 5.44 20.20
N SER A 58 -14.84 5.23 20.71
CA SER A 58 -16.00 6.12 20.46
C SER A 58 -15.81 7.55 20.99
N PHE A 59 -14.95 7.75 21.99
CA PHE A 59 -14.67 9.06 22.57
C PHE A 59 -13.80 9.98 21.67
N ILE A 60 -12.97 9.40 20.79
CA ILE A 60 -12.07 10.14 19.88
C ILE A 60 -12.54 9.97 18.42
N ARG A 61 -13.85 9.76 18.21
CA ARG A 61 -14.38 9.44 16.89
C ARG A 61 -14.28 10.66 15.97
N LEU A 62 -13.35 10.64 15.02
CA LEU A 62 -13.24 11.66 13.99
C LEU A 62 -14.51 11.71 13.14
N PRO A 63 -14.93 12.91 12.70
CA PRO A 63 -15.97 13.03 11.69
C PRO A 63 -15.60 12.23 10.43
N PRO A 64 -16.56 11.55 9.76
CA PRO A 64 -16.27 10.76 8.56
C PRO A 64 -15.52 11.54 7.47
N ILE A 65 -15.77 12.85 7.36
CA ILE A 65 -15.08 13.71 6.41
C ILE A 65 -13.59 13.91 6.73
N VAL A 66 -13.22 13.95 8.02
CA VAL A 66 -11.82 14.08 8.44
C VAL A 66 -11.09 12.78 8.15
N PHE A 67 -11.68 11.65 8.51
CA PHE A 67 -11.10 10.34 8.20
C PHE A 67 -10.92 10.13 6.69
N PHE A 68 -11.92 10.52 5.89
CA PHE A 68 -11.84 10.52 4.43
C PHE A 68 -10.69 11.39 3.92
N ILE A 69 -10.52 12.61 4.45
CA ILE A 69 -9.42 13.49 4.05
C ILE A 69 -8.08 12.85 4.41
N CYS A 70 -7.90 12.35 5.64
CA CYS A 70 -6.66 11.73 6.08
C CYS A 70 -6.28 10.53 5.22
N LYS A 71 -7.25 9.69 4.84
CA LYS A 71 -7.07 8.50 4.02
C LYS A 71 -6.48 8.83 2.65
N PHE A 72 -7.13 9.72 1.89
CA PHE A 72 -6.69 10.08 0.53
C PHE A 72 -5.49 11.02 0.51
N PHE A 73 -5.40 11.93 1.48
CA PHE A 73 -4.23 12.76 1.69
C PHE A 73 -2.99 11.90 1.92
N GLY A 74 -3.10 10.92 2.82
CA GLY A 74 -2.06 9.97 3.15
C GLY A 74 -1.60 9.13 1.95
N SER A 75 -2.52 8.66 1.11
CA SER A 75 -2.18 7.96 -0.13
C SER A 75 -1.33 8.84 -1.07
N GLY A 76 -1.67 10.12 -1.20
CA GLY A 76 -0.88 11.07 -1.98
C GLY A 76 0.51 11.33 -1.38
N VAL A 77 0.59 11.44 -0.05
CA VAL A 77 1.86 11.60 0.68
C VAL A 77 2.78 10.41 0.41
N ILE A 78 2.30 9.17 0.58
CA ILE A 78 3.11 7.95 0.37
C ILE A 78 3.67 7.89 -1.05
N VAL A 79 2.85 8.19 -2.06
CA VAL A 79 3.29 8.22 -3.46
C VAL A 79 4.37 9.29 -3.66
N ALA A 80 4.18 10.49 -3.12
CA ALA A 80 5.19 11.55 -3.22
C ALA A 80 6.48 11.23 -2.44
N THR A 81 6.39 10.59 -1.27
CA THR A 81 7.56 10.09 -0.54
C THR A 81 8.38 9.15 -1.41
N ALA A 82 7.72 8.19 -2.07
CA ALA A 82 8.38 7.19 -2.91
C ALA A 82 9.25 7.80 -4.02
N PHE A 83 8.74 8.82 -4.70
CA PHE A 83 9.45 9.45 -5.82
C PHE A 83 10.42 10.55 -5.38
N ILE A 84 9.99 11.44 -4.49
CA ILE A 84 10.70 12.70 -4.22
C ILE A 84 11.66 12.56 -3.04
N HIS A 85 11.29 11.78 -2.02
CA HIS A 85 12.09 11.65 -0.80
C HIS A 85 12.92 10.37 -0.75
N LEU A 86 12.68 9.47 -1.69
CA LEU A 86 13.32 8.16 -1.74
C LEU A 86 14.07 7.95 -3.06
N LEU A 87 13.35 7.93 -4.17
CA LEU A 87 13.95 7.60 -5.46
C LEU A 87 14.94 8.67 -5.96
N GLU A 88 14.62 9.94 -5.78
CA GLU A 88 15.51 11.04 -6.20
C GLU A 88 16.79 11.10 -5.35
N PRO A 89 16.75 11.12 -4.00
CA PRO A 89 17.98 11.12 -3.20
C PRO A 89 18.81 9.86 -3.40
N ALA A 90 18.16 8.72 -3.68
CA ALA A 90 18.86 7.49 -4.03
C ALA A 90 19.58 7.59 -5.37
N SER A 91 18.98 8.27 -6.36
CA SER A 91 19.60 8.54 -7.65
C SER A 91 20.83 9.42 -7.48
N ASP A 92 20.72 10.48 -6.68
CA ASP A 92 21.83 11.40 -6.41
C ASP A 92 22.97 10.68 -5.67
N ALA A 93 22.65 9.89 -4.64
CA ALA A 93 23.64 9.14 -3.89
C ALA A 93 24.40 8.10 -4.73
N LEU A 94 23.73 7.42 -5.66
CA LEU A 94 24.37 6.41 -6.54
C LEU A 94 25.07 7.03 -7.75
N SER A 95 24.78 8.29 -8.09
CA SER A 95 25.37 9.01 -9.22
C SER A 95 26.43 10.03 -8.80
N ASP A 96 26.75 10.09 -7.51
CA ASP A 96 27.74 11.00 -6.95
C ASP A 96 29.12 10.82 -7.61
N ASP A 97 29.79 11.95 -7.90
CA ASP A 97 31.08 11.98 -8.59
C ASP A 97 32.19 11.22 -7.85
N CYS A 98 32.07 11.06 -6.53
CA CYS A 98 33.01 10.24 -5.77
C CYS A 98 32.90 8.73 -6.11
N LEU A 99 31.73 8.27 -6.57
CA LEU A 99 31.54 6.88 -6.92
C LEU A 99 32.14 6.58 -8.30
N THR A 100 32.83 5.46 -8.40
CA THR A 100 33.53 5.06 -9.64
C THR A 100 33.19 3.64 -10.04
N GLY A 101 33.14 3.43 -11.35
CA GLY A 101 32.96 2.11 -11.96
C GLY A 101 31.51 1.85 -12.34
N PRO A 102 31.09 0.58 -12.44
CA PRO A 102 29.80 0.21 -13.02
C PRO A 102 28.57 0.81 -12.30
N ILE A 103 28.74 1.26 -11.05
CA ILE A 103 27.67 1.83 -10.23
C ILE A 103 27.23 3.23 -10.67
N THR A 104 28.08 3.99 -11.38
CA THR A 104 27.73 5.31 -11.92
C THR A 104 27.42 5.28 -13.42
N GLU A 105 27.71 4.17 -14.11
CA GLU A 105 27.49 4.02 -15.56
C GLU A 105 26.02 3.76 -15.93
N TYR A 106 25.21 3.31 -14.98
CA TYR A 106 23.80 2.96 -15.18
C TYR A 106 22.95 3.60 -14.08
N PRO A 107 21.71 4.03 -14.36
CA PRO A 107 20.78 4.55 -13.35
C PRO A 107 20.31 3.45 -12.39
N TRP A 108 21.22 3.00 -11.51
CA TRP A 108 20.98 1.88 -10.61
C TRP A 108 19.86 2.13 -9.63
N ALA A 109 19.62 3.38 -9.22
CA ALA A 109 18.51 3.68 -8.33
C ALA A 109 17.16 3.29 -8.94
N PHE A 110 16.91 3.74 -10.18
CA PHE A 110 15.73 3.36 -10.96
C PHE A 110 15.71 1.86 -11.28
N GLY A 111 16.86 1.27 -11.58
CA GLY A 111 16.98 -0.17 -11.81
C GLY A 111 16.57 -1.02 -10.60
N ILE A 112 17.09 -0.69 -9.42
CA ILE A 112 16.78 -1.38 -8.15
C ILE A 112 15.32 -1.14 -7.76
N CYS A 113 14.81 0.07 -7.94
CA CYS A 113 13.39 0.38 -7.75
C CYS A 113 12.51 -0.51 -8.62
N LEU A 114 12.83 -0.64 -9.92
CA LEU A 114 12.10 -1.50 -10.86
C LEU A 114 12.18 -2.99 -10.48
N MET A 115 13.38 -3.47 -10.12
CA MET A 115 13.57 -4.85 -9.67
C MET A 115 12.73 -5.15 -8.43
N THR A 116 12.74 -4.24 -7.46
CA THR A 116 11.96 -4.37 -6.22
C THR A 116 10.46 -4.42 -6.54
N LEU A 117 9.96 -3.57 -7.44
CA LEU A 117 8.56 -3.58 -7.87
C LEU A 117 8.17 -4.94 -8.47
N PHE A 118 8.96 -5.48 -9.41
CA PHE A 118 8.67 -6.79 -9.99
C PHE A 118 8.75 -7.93 -8.98
N LEU A 119 9.69 -7.87 -8.04
CA LEU A 119 9.81 -8.87 -6.98
C LEU A 119 8.61 -8.82 -6.02
N LEU A 120 8.14 -7.63 -5.64
CA LEU A 120 6.95 -7.50 -4.81
C LEU A 120 5.71 -8.04 -5.51
N PHE A 121 5.50 -7.66 -6.77
CA PHE A 121 4.39 -8.19 -7.56
C PHE A 121 4.45 -9.71 -7.67
N PHE A 122 5.64 -10.28 -7.92
CA PHE A 122 5.83 -11.72 -7.95
C PHE A 122 5.52 -12.38 -6.61
N PHE A 123 6.01 -11.83 -5.49
CA PHE A 123 5.73 -12.38 -4.16
C PHE A 123 4.25 -12.28 -3.80
N GLU A 124 3.57 -11.22 -4.22
CA GLU A 124 2.14 -11.08 -4.04
C GLU A 124 1.37 -12.13 -4.83
N LEU A 125 1.71 -12.38 -6.11
CA LEU A 125 1.13 -13.47 -6.90
C LEU A 125 1.34 -14.84 -6.26
N VAL A 126 2.56 -15.11 -5.76
CA VAL A 126 2.87 -16.36 -5.08
C VAL A 126 2.07 -16.48 -3.78
N ALA A 127 1.98 -15.41 -2.99
CA ALA A 127 1.21 -15.38 -1.75
C ALA A 127 -0.27 -15.67 -2.03
N TYR A 128 -0.87 -15.00 -3.02
CA TYR A 128 -2.24 -15.26 -3.46
C TYR A 128 -2.43 -16.73 -3.85
N GLN A 129 -1.56 -17.26 -4.71
CA GLN A 129 -1.68 -18.64 -5.17
C GLN A 129 -1.49 -19.66 -4.02
N MET A 130 -0.62 -19.36 -3.05
CA MET A 130 -0.40 -20.21 -1.88
C MET A 130 -1.61 -20.20 -0.93
N ILE A 131 -2.23 -19.03 -0.72
CA ILE A 131 -3.42 -18.89 0.12
C ILE A 131 -4.59 -19.62 -0.54
N ASP A 132 -4.84 -19.40 -1.83
CA ASP A 132 -5.88 -20.07 -2.61
C ASP A 132 -5.74 -21.61 -2.57
N ARG A 133 -4.51 -22.12 -2.76
CA ARG A 133 -4.24 -23.57 -2.64
C ARG A 133 -4.49 -24.12 -1.24
N LYS A 134 -4.23 -23.34 -0.19
CA LYS A 134 -4.43 -23.78 1.19
C LYS A 134 -5.92 -23.82 1.52
N ILE A 135 -6.65 -22.80 1.11
CA ILE A 135 -8.10 -22.71 1.26
C ILE A 135 -8.79 -23.84 0.49
N SER A 136 -8.40 -24.04 -0.77
CA SER A 136 -8.90 -25.14 -1.61
C SER A 136 -8.62 -26.53 -1.03
N LYS A 137 -7.50 -26.71 -0.31
CA LYS A 137 -7.22 -27.99 0.37
C LYS A 137 -8.08 -28.17 1.63
N GLU A 138 -8.25 -27.13 2.44
CA GLU A 138 -9.10 -27.18 3.63
C GLU A 138 -10.56 -27.47 3.25
N SER A 139 -11.09 -26.85 2.19
CA SER A 139 -12.45 -27.10 1.71
C SER A 139 -12.65 -28.52 1.15
N ASN A 140 -11.65 -29.07 0.45
CA ASN A 140 -11.69 -30.46 -0.03
C ASN A 140 -11.53 -31.51 1.09
N LEU A 141 -10.92 -31.16 2.22
CA LEU A 141 -10.86 -32.05 3.39
C LEU A 141 -12.17 -32.05 4.20
N GLU A 142 -12.92 -30.94 4.22
CA GLU A 142 -14.24 -30.88 4.89
C GLU A 142 -15.38 -31.44 4.04
N ASN A 143 -15.36 -31.23 2.71
CA ASN A 143 -16.34 -31.80 1.80
C ASN A 143 -15.73 -32.99 1.05
N GLY A 144 -15.93 -34.20 1.58
CA GLY A 144 -15.49 -35.46 0.98
C GLY A 144 -16.18 -35.87 -0.33
N ASN A 145 -16.51 -34.92 -1.22
CA ASN A 145 -16.95 -35.17 -2.58
C ASN A 145 -16.37 -34.10 -3.51
N GLY A 146 -15.49 -34.53 -4.41
CA GLY A 146 -14.77 -33.66 -5.35
C GLY A 146 -15.72 -32.88 -6.25
N ALA A 147 -15.68 -31.55 -6.12
CA ALA A 147 -16.21 -30.62 -7.09
C ALA A 147 -15.03 -29.90 -7.75
N HIS A 148 -14.87 -30.11 -9.06
CA HIS A 148 -13.89 -29.40 -9.87
C HIS A 148 -14.29 -27.92 -9.98
N THR A 149 -13.55 -27.03 -9.33
CA THR A 149 -13.68 -25.58 -9.53
C THR A 149 -12.65 -25.14 -10.58
N HIS A 150 -13.16 -24.63 -11.71
CA HIS A 150 -12.33 -24.02 -12.75
C HIS A 150 -11.84 -22.65 -12.27
N SER A 151 -10.53 -22.45 -12.26
CA SER A 151 -9.88 -21.17 -11.99
C SER A 151 -10.14 -20.20 -13.16
N HIS A 152 -11.00 -19.19 -12.94
CA HIS A 152 -11.18 -18.10 -13.90
C HIS A 152 -10.31 -16.90 -13.50
N PHE A 153 -9.24 -16.73 -14.28
CA PHE A 153 -8.45 -15.52 -14.32
C PHE A 153 -9.24 -14.46 -15.12
N GLY A 154 -9.61 -13.34 -14.49
CA GLY A 154 -10.28 -12.21 -15.15
C GLY A 154 -11.82 -12.34 -15.25
N ASP A 155 -12.51 -11.44 -14.55
CA ASP A 155 -13.96 -11.32 -14.43
C ASP A 155 -14.66 -10.98 -15.78
N GLU A 156 -15.68 -11.75 -16.18
CA GLU A 156 -16.54 -11.47 -17.35
C GLU A 156 -17.99 -11.14 -16.94
N SER A 157 -18.18 -10.41 -15.83
CA SER A 157 -19.50 -9.86 -15.50
C SER A 157 -19.58 -8.33 -15.43
N MET A 158 -18.46 -7.62 -15.63
CA MET A 158 -18.41 -6.16 -15.50
C MET A 158 -18.35 -5.35 -16.82
N TYR A 159 -18.21 -5.98 -18.00
CA TYR A 159 -17.91 -5.26 -19.25
C TYR A 159 -18.98 -5.25 -20.36
N THR A 160 -20.06 -6.01 -20.28
CA THR A 160 -21.17 -5.86 -21.25
C THR A 160 -22.35 -5.14 -20.63
N LYS A 161 -22.44 -3.83 -20.90
CA LYS A 161 -23.71 -3.11 -20.90
C LYS A 161 -24.61 -3.86 -21.91
N LYS A 162 -25.54 -4.69 -21.44
CA LYS A 162 -26.58 -5.28 -22.30
C LYS A 162 -27.43 -4.13 -22.86
N VAL A 163 -27.06 -3.69 -24.05
CA VAL A 163 -27.92 -2.90 -24.93
C VAL A 163 -29.07 -3.83 -25.31
N LYS A 164 -30.29 -3.35 -25.09
CA LYS A 164 -31.51 -3.94 -25.65
C LYS A 164 -31.38 -3.91 -27.16
N ASP A 165 -31.25 -5.06 -27.79
CA ASP A 165 -31.55 -5.20 -29.21
C ASP A 165 -32.91 -5.88 -29.37
N GLU A 166 -33.90 -5.04 -29.67
CA GLU A 166 -35.05 -5.44 -30.47
C GLU A 166 -34.59 -5.85 -31.88
N LYS A 167 -35.44 -6.68 -32.51
CA LYS A 167 -35.50 -7.05 -33.93
C LYS A 167 -34.56 -8.15 -34.41
N LEU A 168 -35.21 -9.29 -34.67
CA LEU A 168 -35.39 -9.88 -36.01
C LEU A 168 -34.97 -11.36 -36.03
N LYS A 169 -35.95 -12.27 -36.05
CA LYS A 169 -36.14 -13.14 -37.21
C LYS A 169 -37.55 -13.73 -37.24
N LYS A 170 -38.12 -13.59 -38.42
CA LYS A 170 -39.42 -14.04 -38.93
C LYS A 170 -39.16 -15.29 -39.78
N LEU A 171 -40.19 -16.13 -39.89
CA LEU A 171 -40.41 -17.22 -40.87
C LEU A 171 -39.59 -18.49 -40.54
N GLU A 172 -40.13 -19.71 -40.59
CA GLU A 172 -41.09 -20.35 -41.53
C GLU A 172 -41.95 -21.37 -40.72
N ASP A 173 -43.28 -21.36 -40.80
CA ASP A 173 -44.19 -22.13 -41.70
C ASP A 173 -44.15 -23.67 -41.45
N ASP A 174 -45.25 -24.23 -40.93
CA ASP A 174 -46.08 -25.26 -41.62
C ASP A 174 -47.16 -25.88 -40.68
N GLU A 175 -48.42 -25.74 -41.13
CA GLU A 175 -49.56 -26.70 -41.19
C GLU A 175 -50.00 -27.41 -39.89
N ASP A 176 -51.17 -27.05 -39.33
CA ASP A 176 -52.53 -27.61 -39.58
C ASP A 176 -52.80 -28.91 -38.79
N ASP A 177 -53.76 -28.86 -37.84
CA ASP A 177 -54.91 -29.76 -37.83
C ASP A 177 -55.85 -29.51 -36.63
N GLU A 178 -57.14 -29.65 -36.92
CA GLU A 178 -58.32 -29.28 -36.13
C GLU A 178 -58.74 -30.28 -35.03
N ALA A 179 -59.54 -29.75 -34.09
CA ALA A 179 -60.74 -30.32 -33.44
C ALA A 179 -60.72 -31.74 -32.82
N ASP A 180 -61.10 -31.85 -31.54
CA ASP A 180 -62.49 -32.22 -31.19
C ASP A 180 -62.82 -32.10 -29.69
N GLU A 181 -64.08 -31.75 -29.42
CA GLU A 181 -64.71 -31.59 -28.12
C GLU A 181 -65.09 -32.93 -27.46
N ILE A 182 -64.99 -33.04 -26.12
CA ILE A 182 -66.00 -33.77 -25.31
C ILE A 182 -66.26 -33.04 -23.98
N ARG A 183 -67.55 -32.78 -23.75
CA ARG A 183 -68.20 -32.13 -22.61
C ARG A 183 -68.79 -33.18 -21.66
N SER A 184 -68.62 -33.04 -20.34
CA SER A 184 -69.56 -33.57 -19.34
C SER A 184 -69.40 -32.88 -17.97
N GLN A 185 -70.54 -32.77 -17.29
CA GLN A 185 -70.87 -31.89 -16.16
C GLN A 185 -70.62 -32.51 -14.77
N ASP A 186 -70.60 -31.60 -13.79
CA ASP A 186 -71.17 -31.65 -12.43
C ASP A 186 -70.37 -32.14 -11.20
N SER A 187 -70.09 -31.12 -10.36
CA SER A 187 -70.48 -31.01 -8.94
C SER A 187 -69.59 -31.57 -7.80
N HIS A 188 -69.39 -30.66 -6.84
CA HIS A 188 -69.04 -30.79 -5.41
C HIS A 188 -67.61 -31.15 -4.95
N ALA A 189 -66.98 -30.10 -4.40
CA ALA A 189 -66.16 -30.06 -3.18
C ALA A 189 -65.08 -31.13 -2.96
N GLU A 190 -63.80 -30.74 -3.12
CA GLU A 190 -62.82 -30.86 -2.03
C GLU A 190 -61.49 -30.17 -2.37
N ASN A 191 -60.87 -29.71 -1.30
CA ASN A 191 -59.62 -28.99 -1.17
C ASN A 191 -58.42 -29.78 -1.73
N LYS A 192 -57.62 -29.20 -2.64
CA LYS A 192 -56.25 -29.57 -3.10
C LYS A 192 -55.93 -28.71 -4.33
N LEU A 193 -54.73 -28.28 -4.66
CA LEU A 193 -53.42 -28.20 -4.04
C LEU A 193 -52.66 -27.27 -5.00
N ASN A 194 -52.19 -26.10 -4.55
CA ASN A 194 -51.40 -25.22 -5.40
C ASN A 194 -50.03 -25.90 -5.61
N PRO A 195 -49.64 -26.30 -6.83
CA PRO A 195 -48.32 -26.87 -7.06
C PRO A 195 -47.30 -25.72 -6.98
N TYR A 196 -46.30 -25.91 -6.14
CA TYR A 196 -45.14 -25.05 -5.87
C TYR A 196 -45.24 -24.10 -4.66
N PRO A 197 -44.25 -24.13 -3.76
CA PRO A 197 -44.42 -23.69 -2.37
C PRO A 197 -44.13 -22.20 -2.18
N SER A 198 -45.05 -21.53 -1.49
CA SER A 198 -44.91 -20.19 -0.94
C SER A 198 -43.98 -20.20 0.30
N HIS A 199 -42.67 -20.27 0.09
CA HIS A 199 -41.70 -20.24 1.19
C HIS A 199 -40.50 -19.33 0.92
N PHE A 200 -40.74 -18.06 0.56
CA PHE A 200 -39.72 -16.99 0.59
C PHE A 200 -40.30 -15.60 0.90
N ALA A 201 -41.36 -15.56 1.71
CA ALA A 201 -41.75 -14.33 2.38
C ALA A 201 -41.28 -14.44 3.84
N HIS A 202 -40.51 -13.44 4.29
CA HIS A 202 -39.84 -13.27 5.60
C HIS A 202 -38.38 -13.72 5.68
N ALA A 203 -37.46 -12.79 5.37
CA ALA A 203 -36.20 -12.61 6.10
C ALA A 203 -35.64 -11.21 5.81
N ALA A 204 -36.43 -10.18 6.11
CA ALA A 204 -35.85 -8.94 6.59
C ALA A 204 -35.61 -9.16 8.09
N GLU A 205 -34.46 -8.68 8.58
CA GLU A 205 -33.98 -8.69 9.97
C GLU A 205 -33.12 -9.89 10.45
N HIS A 206 -31.89 -9.51 10.86
CA HIS A 206 -30.83 -10.23 11.56
C HIS A 206 -29.84 -11.11 10.76
N GLN A 207 -28.69 -10.47 10.45
CA GLN A 207 -27.38 -11.10 10.38
C GLN A 207 -27.06 -11.79 11.72
N ASP A 208 -26.76 -13.08 11.67
CA ASP A 208 -26.03 -13.81 12.72
C ASP A 208 -24.82 -14.50 12.04
N PRO A 209 -23.56 -14.27 12.48
CA PRO A 209 -22.37 -14.71 11.78
C PRO A 209 -21.96 -16.11 12.26
N SER A 210 -22.62 -17.17 11.79
CA SER A 210 -22.13 -18.53 12.05
C SER A 210 -22.61 -19.59 11.06
N VAL A 211 -22.44 -19.36 9.76
CA VAL A 211 -22.57 -20.42 8.75
C VAL A 211 -21.22 -20.64 8.06
N MET A 212 -20.52 -21.68 8.53
CA MET A 212 -19.30 -22.23 7.95
C MET A 212 -19.54 -22.70 6.50
N GLY A 213 -18.59 -22.42 5.62
CA GLY A 213 -18.36 -23.22 4.41
C GLY A 213 -19.06 -22.78 3.12
N THR A 214 -19.18 -21.48 2.83
CA THR A 214 -19.54 -21.00 1.47
C THR A 214 -18.34 -20.27 0.82
N PRO A 215 -18.20 -20.27 -0.52
CA PRO A 215 -17.08 -19.64 -1.25
C PRO A 215 -16.88 -18.15 -0.95
N VAL A 216 -17.90 -17.47 -0.41
CA VAL A 216 -17.82 -16.09 0.07
C VAL A 216 -16.87 -15.95 1.28
N ASN A 217 -16.79 -16.97 2.13
CA ASN A 217 -15.90 -17.00 3.31
C ASN A 217 -14.43 -17.29 2.95
N ASP A 218 -14.20 -17.87 1.78
CA ASP A 218 -12.87 -18.20 1.29
C ASP A 218 -12.25 -17.00 0.55
N GLN A 219 -13.05 -16.30 -0.27
CA GLN A 219 -12.67 -15.00 -0.84
C GLN A 219 -12.39 -13.94 0.25
N SER A 220 -13.14 -13.94 1.36
CA SER A 220 -12.91 -12.98 2.44
C SER A 220 -11.62 -13.25 3.21
N LYS A 221 -11.18 -14.51 3.34
CA LYS A 221 -9.88 -14.87 3.93
C LYS A 221 -8.73 -14.44 3.05
N GLU A 222 -8.82 -14.65 1.74
CA GLU A 222 -7.79 -14.20 0.79
C GLU A 222 -7.60 -12.69 0.84
N GLN A 223 -8.71 -11.94 0.79
CA GLN A 223 -8.71 -10.49 0.93
C GLN A 223 -8.12 -10.03 2.26
N TYR A 224 -8.45 -10.72 3.37
CA TYR A 224 -7.90 -10.42 4.70
C TYR A 224 -6.38 -10.59 4.76
N TYR A 225 -5.84 -11.70 4.27
CA TYR A 225 -4.40 -11.95 4.29
C TYR A 225 -3.62 -11.06 3.32
N GLY A 226 -4.19 -10.76 2.13
CA GLY A 226 -3.61 -9.80 1.19
C GLY A 226 -3.52 -8.40 1.80
N GLN A 227 -4.62 -7.90 2.38
CA GLN A 227 -4.63 -6.59 3.04
C GLN A 227 -3.59 -6.50 4.17
N LEU A 228 -3.45 -7.58 4.95
CA LEU A 228 -2.47 -7.64 6.02
C LEU A 228 -1.03 -7.61 5.49
N LEU A 229 -0.73 -8.38 4.44
CA LEU A 229 0.56 -8.38 3.76
C LEU A 229 0.90 -6.97 3.26
N ASN A 230 -0.05 -6.28 2.64
CA ASN A 230 0.16 -4.96 2.05
C ASN A 230 0.48 -3.90 3.11
N VAL A 231 -0.17 -3.97 4.27
CA VAL A 231 0.18 -3.11 5.42
C VAL A 231 1.57 -3.41 5.96
N PHE A 232 1.95 -4.68 6.10
CA PHE A 232 3.30 -5.04 6.60
C PHE A 232 4.41 -4.66 5.62
N VAL A 233 4.19 -4.85 4.32
CA VAL A 233 5.15 -4.46 3.28
C VAL A 233 5.31 -2.94 3.23
N LEU A 234 4.20 -2.20 3.29
CA LEU A 234 4.23 -0.74 3.39
C LEU A 234 4.98 -0.27 4.64
N GLU A 235 4.65 -0.82 5.81
CA GLU A 235 5.33 -0.50 7.08
C GLU A 235 6.83 -0.75 6.96
N PHE A 236 7.23 -1.90 6.42
CA PHE A 236 8.64 -2.25 6.26
C PHE A 236 9.38 -1.22 5.40
N GLY A 237 8.82 -0.83 4.24
CA GLY A 237 9.42 0.18 3.38
C GLY A 237 9.56 1.55 4.06
N VAL A 238 8.50 1.99 4.74
CA VAL A 238 8.46 3.28 5.46
C VAL A 238 9.45 3.30 6.63
N MET A 239 9.48 2.24 7.43
CA MET A 239 10.41 2.07 8.56
C MET A 239 11.85 2.11 8.09
N PHE A 240 12.14 1.46 6.97
CA PHE A 240 13.50 1.33 6.49
C PHE A 240 14.07 2.66 6.00
N HIS A 241 13.27 3.45 5.28
CA HIS A 241 13.63 4.82 4.92
C HIS A 241 13.78 5.75 6.14
N SER A 242 12.89 5.60 7.14
CA SER A 242 12.90 6.40 8.36
C SER A 242 14.23 6.26 9.15
N VAL A 243 14.93 5.14 9.01
CA VAL A 243 16.27 4.96 9.59
C VAL A 243 17.27 5.92 8.95
N PHE A 244 17.34 5.96 7.62
CA PHE A 244 18.31 6.80 6.91
C PHE A 244 18.00 8.29 7.05
N ILE A 245 16.72 8.66 7.02
CA ILE A 245 16.28 10.04 7.37
C ILE A 245 16.83 10.44 8.75
N GLY A 246 16.64 9.59 9.77
CA GLY A 246 17.08 9.90 11.13
C GLY A 246 18.59 10.02 11.25
N LEU A 247 19.34 9.16 10.57
CA LEU A 247 20.79 9.23 10.50
C LEU A 247 21.26 10.54 9.84
N SER A 248 20.69 10.90 8.68
CA SER A 248 21.02 12.12 7.94
C SER A 248 20.73 13.39 8.75
N LEU A 249 19.58 13.45 9.42
CA LEU A 249 19.28 14.59 10.31
C LEU A 249 20.28 14.71 11.46
N ALA A 250 20.82 13.60 11.98
CA ALA A 250 21.79 13.62 13.06
C ALA A 250 23.16 14.18 12.65
N VAL A 251 23.54 14.05 11.38
CA VAL A 251 24.86 14.45 10.84
C VAL A 251 24.84 15.66 9.91
N SER A 252 23.65 16.17 9.58
CA SER A 252 23.44 17.39 8.74
C SER A 252 24.17 18.63 9.26
N GLY A 253 24.54 19.55 8.37
CA GLY A 253 25.28 20.77 8.69
C GLY A 253 24.42 22.01 8.80
N GLU A 254 24.65 22.98 7.91
CA GLU A 254 23.98 24.28 7.94
C GLU A 254 22.47 24.17 7.65
N GLU A 255 22.10 23.17 6.86
CA GLU A 255 20.75 22.77 6.48
C GLU A 255 19.97 22.07 7.61
N PHE A 256 20.62 21.75 8.74
CA PHE A 256 19.95 21.10 9.87
C PHE A 256 18.64 21.80 10.28
N LYS A 257 18.61 23.14 10.26
CA LYS A 257 17.41 23.91 10.65
C LYS A 257 16.25 23.72 9.68
N SER A 258 16.50 23.73 8.37
CA SER A 258 15.46 23.50 7.36
C SER A 258 15.04 22.04 7.40
N LEU A 259 15.99 21.10 7.36
CA LEU A 259 15.72 19.66 7.42
C LEU A 259 14.92 19.27 8.66
N TYR A 260 15.28 19.81 9.83
CA TYR A 260 14.54 19.51 11.06
C TYR A 260 13.06 19.93 10.96
N ILE A 261 12.78 21.17 10.52
CA ILE A 261 11.41 21.65 10.39
C ILE A 261 10.64 20.82 9.35
N VAL A 262 11.27 20.55 8.20
CA VAL A 262 10.68 19.77 7.13
C VAL A 262 10.34 18.36 7.60
N LEU A 263 11.26 17.70 8.32
CA LEU A 263 11.08 16.33 8.80
C LEU A 263 9.98 16.20 9.86
N VAL A 264 9.74 17.25 10.66
CA VAL A 264 8.60 17.26 11.59
C VAL A 264 7.28 17.12 10.85
N PHE A 265 7.11 17.83 9.72
CA PHE A 265 5.91 17.75 8.90
C PHE A 265 5.88 16.49 8.03
N HIS A 266 7.01 16.10 7.43
CA HIS A 266 7.17 14.87 6.65
C HIS A 266 6.69 13.67 7.46
N GLN A 267 7.26 13.47 8.66
CA GLN A 267 6.96 12.32 9.51
C GLN A 267 5.52 12.34 10.04
N MET A 268 4.95 13.53 10.26
CA MET A 268 3.55 13.65 10.64
C MET A 268 2.61 13.23 9.50
N PHE A 269 2.88 13.68 8.27
CA PHE A 269 2.06 13.39 7.09
C PHE A 269 2.15 11.93 6.66
N GLU A 270 3.36 11.39 6.64
CA GLU A 270 3.57 9.97 6.34
C GLU A 270 2.94 9.08 7.43
N GLY A 271 3.09 9.46 8.71
CA GLY A 271 2.42 8.82 9.83
C GLY A 271 0.88 8.85 9.71
N LEU A 272 0.30 9.94 9.19
CA LEU A 272 -1.14 10.01 8.91
C LEU A 272 -1.57 8.99 7.84
N GLY A 273 -0.78 8.87 6.76
CA GLY A 273 -1.03 7.88 5.71
C GLY A 273 -0.95 6.46 6.23
N LEU A 274 0.13 6.12 6.93
CA LEU A 274 0.32 4.80 7.54
C LEU A 274 -0.74 4.50 8.60
N GLY A 275 -1.01 5.46 9.50
CA GLY A 275 -2.00 5.33 10.57
C GLY A 275 -3.41 5.08 10.06
N THR A 276 -3.82 5.75 8.98
CA THR A 276 -5.12 5.49 8.34
C THR A 276 -5.17 4.10 7.72
N ARG A 277 -4.09 3.59 7.11
CA ARG A 277 -4.04 2.21 6.60
C ARG A 277 -4.23 1.20 7.72
N ILE A 278 -3.42 1.31 8.77
CA ILE A 278 -3.51 0.45 9.95
C ILE A 278 -4.92 0.51 10.55
N ALA A 279 -5.52 1.70 10.60
CA ALA A 279 -6.87 1.89 11.15
C ALA A 279 -7.99 1.25 10.31
N THR A 280 -7.82 1.17 8.98
CA THR A 280 -8.80 0.57 8.05
C THR A 280 -8.68 -0.95 7.88
N THR A 281 -7.55 -1.54 8.28
CA THR A 281 -7.34 -2.99 8.21
C THR A 281 -8.12 -3.71 9.31
N ASP A 282 -8.71 -4.87 8.99
CA ASP A 282 -9.33 -5.71 10.02
C ASP A 282 -8.26 -6.41 10.86
N TRP A 283 -8.40 -6.34 12.18
CA TRP A 283 -7.50 -6.97 13.15
C TRP A 283 -8.22 -7.91 14.10
N SER A 284 -9.35 -8.48 13.67
CA SER A 284 -10.18 -9.42 14.44
C SER A 284 -9.37 -10.50 15.17
N ARG A 285 -8.35 -11.07 14.54
CA ARG A 285 -7.46 -12.09 15.12
C ARG A 285 -6.28 -11.53 15.93
N HIS A 286 -5.76 -10.36 15.56
CA HIS A 286 -4.51 -9.80 16.10
C HIS A 286 -4.67 -8.38 16.63
N ARG A 287 -5.45 -8.23 17.70
CA ARG A 287 -5.89 -6.93 18.24
C ARG A 287 -4.76 -6.00 18.71
N PHE A 288 -3.59 -6.53 19.06
CA PHE A 288 -2.44 -5.75 19.52
C PHE A 288 -1.46 -5.34 18.40
N THR A 289 -1.45 -6.05 17.28
CA THR A 289 -0.56 -5.76 16.15
C THR A 289 -0.63 -4.33 15.63
N PRO A 290 -1.81 -3.67 15.47
CA PRO A 290 -1.83 -2.30 14.98
C PRO A 290 -1.13 -1.31 15.92
N TRP A 291 -1.12 -1.57 17.23
CA TRP A 291 -0.40 -0.76 18.21
C TRP A 291 1.10 -0.97 18.13
N ILE A 292 1.53 -2.22 17.92
CA ILE A 292 2.94 -2.55 17.73
C ILE A 292 3.49 -1.84 16.49
N LEU A 293 2.73 -1.87 15.38
CA LEU A 293 3.10 -1.17 14.14
C LEU A 293 3.19 0.35 14.35
N ALA A 294 2.15 0.96 14.92
CA ALA A 294 2.17 2.41 15.17
C ALA A 294 3.31 2.85 16.12
N ILE A 295 3.62 2.06 17.14
CA ILE A 295 4.75 2.33 18.05
C ILE A 295 6.09 2.12 17.33
N ALA A 296 6.20 1.09 16.48
CA ALA A 296 7.40 0.84 15.69
C ALA A 296 7.73 2.04 14.80
N TYR A 297 6.77 2.54 14.02
CA TYR A 297 6.92 3.77 13.24
C TYR A 297 7.34 4.97 14.09
N THR A 298 6.63 5.20 15.20
CA THR A 298 6.87 6.36 16.07
C THR A 298 8.27 6.37 16.68
N LEU A 299 8.82 5.20 17.02
CA LEU A 299 10.12 5.08 17.66
C LEU A 299 11.29 4.95 16.68
N CYS A 300 11.02 4.56 15.43
CA CYS A 300 12.06 4.31 14.42
C CYS A 300 12.98 5.52 14.21
N THR A 301 12.42 6.65 13.78
CA THR A 301 13.20 7.86 13.47
C THR A 301 13.92 8.44 14.70
N PRO A 302 13.28 8.56 15.89
CA PRO A 302 13.97 8.98 17.11
C PRO A 302 15.16 8.09 17.50
N ILE A 303 15.01 6.76 17.38
CA ILE A 303 16.10 5.81 17.62
C ILE A 303 17.20 5.99 16.58
N ALA A 304 16.84 6.16 15.31
CA ALA A 304 17.80 6.38 14.24
C ALA A 304 18.59 7.69 14.41
N ILE A 305 17.95 8.78 14.84
CA ILE A 305 18.63 10.04 15.19
C ILE A 305 19.60 9.81 16.35
N ALA A 306 19.19 9.10 17.41
CA ALA A 306 20.05 8.80 18.54
C ALA A 306 21.28 7.96 18.15
N ILE A 307 21.07 6.94 17.30
CA ILE A 307 22.16 6.14 16.73
C ILE A 307 23.07 7.02 15.87
N GLY A 308 22.50 7.85 15.00
CA GLY A 308 23.23 8.77 14.12
C GLY A 308 24.12 9.72 14.90
N LEU A 309 23.64 10.27 16.02
CA LEU A 309 24.45 11.08 16.92
C LEU A 309 25.61 10.31 17.54
N GLY A 310 25.43 9.02 17.82
CA GLY A 310 26.46 8.14 18.39
C GLY A 310 27.51 7.69 17.35
N VAL A 311 27.10 7.46 16.10
CA VAL A 311 27.99 6.97 15.02
C VAL A 311 28.48 8.06 14.07
N ARG A 312 28.14 9.34 14.32
CA ARG A 312 28.45 10.48 13.43
C ARG A 312 29.90 10.55 12.95
N GLU A 313 30.87 10.25 13.82
CA GLU A 313 32.31 10.28 13.50
C GLU A 313 32.74 9.12 12.59
N SER A 314 31.98 8.03 12.55
CA SER A 314 32.32 6.79 11.84
C SER A 314 31.48 6.55 10.58
N TYR A 315 30.40 7.31 10.40
CA TYR A 315 29.50 7.19 9.26
C TYR A 315 29.18 8.58 8.67
N PRO A 316 30.15 9.20 7.97
CA PRO A 316 29.93 10.49 7.34
C PRO A 316 29.00 10.34 6.12
N PRO A 317 28.03 11.24 5.92
CA PRO A 317 27.02 11.11 4.86
C PRO A 317 27.63 11.09 3.45
N GLY A 318 28.72 11.84 3.21
CA GLY A 318 29.45 11.86 1.94
C GLY A 318 30.44 10.71 1.73
N SER A 319 30.59 9.82 2.70
CA SER A 319 31.50 8.68 2.54
C SER A 319 30.97 7.69 1.52
N ARG A 320 31.87 7.06 0.75
CA ARG A 320 31.50 6.02 -0.24
C ARG A 320 30.57 4.95 0.32
N ARG A 321 30.79 4.53 1.57
CA ARG A 321 29.94 3.52 2.23
C ARG A 321 28.54 4.06 2.47
N SER A 322 28.42 5.28 2.96
CA SER A 322 27.14 5.95 3.17
C SER A 322 26.37 6.12 1.87
N LEU A 323 27.00 6.67 0.84
CA LEU A 323 26.39 6.89 -0.48
C LEU A 323 25.84 5.60 -1.09
N ILE A 324 26.65 4.53 -1.13
CA ILE A 324 26.21 3.25 -1.69
C ILE A 324 25.09 2.62 -0.84
N THR A 325 25.23 2.65 0.48
CA THR A 325 24.25 2.06 1.39
C THR A 325 22.92 2.80 1.32
N ASN A 326 22.91 4.13 1.46
CA ASN A 326 21.70 4.96 1.36
C ASN A 326 21.08 4.79 -0.03
N GLY A 327 21.87 4.94 -1.09
CA GLY A 327 21.39 4.81 -2.46
C GLY A 327 20.72 3.47 -2.77
N VAL A 328 21.32 2.35 -2.39
CA VAL A 328 20.71 1.02 -2.60
C VAL A 328 19.44 0.85 -1.77
N PHE A 329 19.50 1.22 -0.49
CA PHE A 329 18.41 0.96 0.44
C PHE A 329 17.20 1.88 0.24
N ASP A 330 17.44 3.15 -0.06
CA ASP A 330 16.38 4.09 -0.45
C ASP A 330 15.78 3.70 -1.81
N SER A 331 16.56 3.13 -2.75
CA SER A 331 15.99 2.59 -4.00
C SER A 331 15.07 1.38 -3.79
N ILE A 332 15.40 0.52 -2.82
CA ILE A 332 14.54 -0.61 -2.44
C ILE A 332 13.27 -0.10 -1.77
N SER A 333 13.39 0.82 -0.81
CA SER A 333 12.24 1.47 -0.16
C SER A 333 11.36 2.19 -1.18
N ALA A 334 11.96 2.91 -2.14
CA ALA A 334 11.25 3.56 -3.24
C ALA A 334 10.42 2.54 -4.02
N GLY A 335 11.02 1.42 -4.42
CA GLY A 335 10.29 0.36 -5.13
C GLY A 335 9.10 -0.20 -4.34
N ILE A 336 9.27 -0.38 -3.02
CA ILE A 336 8.19 -0.80 -2.12
C ILE A 336 7.06 0.24 -2.08
N LEU A 337 7.40 1.52 -1.86
CA LEU A 337 6.41 2.59 -1.72
C LEU A 337 5.77 2.96 -3.06
N VAL A 338 6.48 2.85 -4.20
CA VAL A 338 5.91 3.05 -5.53
C VAL A 338 4.87 1.96 -5.82
N TYR A 339 5.22 0.69 -5.59
CA TYR A 339 4.30 -0.42 -5.81
C TYR A 339 3.05 -0.30 -4.93
N THR A 340 3.25 -0.17 -3.61
CA THR A 340 2.14 -0.04 -2.66
C THR A 340 1.34 1.25 -2.91
N GLY A 341 1.99 2.39 -3.15
CA GLY A 341 1.32 3.66 -3.39
C GLY A 341 0.47 3.68 -4.66
N ILE A 342 0.97 3.14 -5.77
CA ILE A 342 0.25 3.16 -7.05
C ILE A 342 -0.78 2.04 -7.14
N VAL A 343 -0.37 0.80 -6.85
CA VAL A 343 -1.21 -0.38 -7.04
C VAL A 343 -2.16 -0.55 -5.86
N GLU A 344 -1.61 -0.64 -4.64
CA GLU A 344 -2.39 -0.97 -3.44
C GLU A 344 -3.20 0.20 -2.88
N LEU A 345 -2.72 1.43 -3.02
CA LEU A 345 -3.45 2.61 -2.55
C LEU A 345 -4.24 3.23 -3.69
N MET A 346 -3.57 3.80 -4.70
CA MET A 346 -4.27 4.60 -5.71
C MET A 346 -5.23 3.77 -6.58
N ALA A 347 -4.80 2.65 -7.15
CA ALA A 347 -5.68 1.85 -8.00
C ALA A 347 -6.81 1.19 -7.19
N HIS A 348 -6.48 0.56 -6.06
CA HIS A 348 -7.48 -0.11 -5.23
C HIS A 348 -8.52 0.84 -4.63
N GLU A 349 -8.14 2.04 -4.21
CA GLU A 349 -9.07 2.99 -3.62
C GLU A 349 -9.97 3.69 -4.64
N PHE A 350 -9.50 3.97 -5.86
CA PHE A 350 -10.29 4.69 -6.85
C PHE A 350 -11.03 3.78 -7.82
N LEU A 351 -10.43 2.66 -8.22
CA LEU A 351 -10.99 1.77 -9.25
C LEU A 351 -11.76 0.60 -8.65
N TYR A 352 -11.29 0.05 -7.52
CA TYR A 352 -11.86 -1.16 -6.93
C TYR A 352 -12.72 -0.91 -5.70
N SER A 353 -12.73 0.31 -5.15
CA SER A 353 -13.57 0.61 -3.98
C SER A 353 -15.04 0.85 -4.33
N GLY A 354 -15.93 0.38 -3.46
CA GLY A 354 -17.36 0.69 -3.54
C GLY A 354 -17.72 2.11 -3.08
N GLU A 355 -16.76 2.92 -2.63
CA GLU A 355 -17.02 4.21 -1.96
C GLU A 355 -17.62 5.28 -2.88
N PHE A 356 -17.41 5.15 -4.19
CA PHE A 356 -17.88 6.11 -5.20
C PHE A 356 -19.12 5.63 -5.97
N LYS A 357 -19.82 4.58 -5.51
CA LYS A 357 -21.08 4.15 -6.13
C LYS A 357 -22.24 5.08 -5.71
N GLY A 358 -23.11 5.41 -6.66
CA GLY A 358 -24.35 6.19 -6.42
C GLY A 358 -24.39 7.58 -7.06
N PRO A 359 -25.49 8.34 -6.88
CA PRO A 359 -25.78 9.56 -7.63
C PRO A 359 -24.82 10.73 -7.39
N ASN A 360 -24.11 10.72 -6.24
CA ASN A 360 -23.07 11.72 -5.90
C ASN A 360 -21.64 11.15 -5.98
N GLY A 361 -21.49 9.94 -6.52
CA GLY A 361 -20.22 9.20 -6.57
C GLY A 361 -19.10 9.96 -7.27
N PHE A 362 -19.38 10.49 -8.46
CA PHE A 362 -18.40 11.23 -9.26
C PHE A 362 -17.86 12.48 -8.55
N LYS A 363 -18.73 13.24 -7.87
CA LYS A 363 -18.31 14.43 -7.11
C LYS A 363 -17.40 14.06 -5.93
N ARG A 364 -17.72 12.96 -5.22
CA ARG A 364 -16.90 12.43 -4.13
C ARG A 364 -15.55 11.92 -4.62
N MET A 365 -15.52 11.26 -5.77
CA MET A 365 -14.29 10.78 -6.42
C MET A 365 -13.38 11.95 -6.80
N LEU A 366 -13.92 13.00 -7.43
CA LEU A 366 -13.15 14.21 -7.75
C LEU A 366 -12.61 14.90 -6.49
N TRP A 367 -13.40 14.94 -5.42
CA TRP A 367 -12.95 15.48 -4.13
C TRP A 367 -11.83 14.63 -3.51
N ALA A 368 -11.96 13.31 -3.49
CA ALA A 368 -10.88 12.40 -3.05
C ALA A 368 -9.61 12.61 -3.87
N TYR A 369 -9.73 12.68 -5.19
CA TYR A 369 -8.59 12.87 -6.08
C TYR A 369 -7.90 14.21 -5.83
N PHE A 370 -8.67 15.28 -5.66
CA PHE A 370 -8.13 16.59 -5.29
C PHE A 370 -7.36 16.55 -3.96
N VAL A 371 -7.93 15.92 -2.92
CA VAL A 371 -7.28 15.77 -1.61
C VAL A 371 -5.99 14.94 -1.71
N MET A 372 -5.99 13.88 -2.52
CA MET A 372 -4.79 13.08 -2.79
C MET A 372 -3.71 13.90 -3.49
N CYS A 373 -4.06 14.65 -4.55
CA CYS A 373 -3.12 15.57 -5.22
C CYS A 373 -2.59 16.64 -4.26
N TRP A 374 -3.42 17.13 -3.34
CA TRP A 374 -3.01 18.06 -2.30
C TRP A 374 -1.98 17.45 -1.35
N GLY A 375 -2.18 16.20 -0.90
CA GLY A 375 -1.21 15.46 -0.10
C GLY A 375 0.12 15.27 -0.81
N ALA A 376 0.09 14.81 -2.06
CA ALA A 376 1.27 14.67 -2.88
C ALA A 376 2.00 16.01 -3.10
N GLY A 377 1.24 17.09 -3.36
CA GLY A 377 1.77 18.43 -3.58
C GLY A 377 2.43 19.03 -2.34
N LEU A 378 1.85 18.85 -1.15
CA LEU A 378 2.48 19.29 0.11
C LEU A 378 3.75 18.50 0.38
N MET A 379 3.72 17.18 0.17
CA MET A 379 4.90 16.34 0.37
C MET A 379 6.03 16.68 -0.62
N ALA A 380 5.69 16.99 -1.87
CA ALA A 380 6.64 17.50 -2.87
C ALA A 380 7.24 18.86 -2.47
N LEU A 381 6.40 19.77 -1.94
CA LEU A 381 6.86 21.07 -1.47
C LEU A 381 7.85 20.93 -0.31
N LEU A 382 7.61 19.99 0.60
CA LEU A 382 8.55 19.65 1.66
C LEU A 382 9.88 19.14 1.09
N GLY A 383 9.86 18.32 0.03
CA GLY A 383 11.08 17.84 -0.64
C GLY A 383 11.90 18.97 -1.27
N LYS A 384 11.24 19.98 -1.83
CA LYS A 384 11.93 21.18 -2.35
C LYS A 384 12.58 22.03 -1.25
N TRP A 385 12.07 21.96 -0.03
CA TRP A 385 12.54 22.77 1.11
C TRP A 385 13.50 22.03 2.03
N ALA A 386 13.53 20.70 1.94
CA ALA A 386 14.61 19.89 2.48
C ALA A 386 15.90 20.27 1.76
#